data_AF-A0A353B4D8-F1
#
_entry.id   AF-A0A353B4D8-F1
#
_cell.length_a   1.000
_cell.length_b   1.000
_cell.length_c   1.000
_cell.angle_alpha   90.00
_cell.angle_beta   90.00
_cell.angle_gamma   90.00
#
_symmetry.space_group_name_H-M   'P 1'
#
loop_
_entity.id
_entity.type
_entity.pdbx_description
1 polymer ?
#
loop_
_entity_poly.entity_id
_entity_poly.type
_entity_poly.pdbx_seq_one_letter_code
_entity_poly.pdbx_strand_id
1 'polypeptide(L)'
;MRIATRLYHGRQVSAEQIAEAVSSLSTCRKPIGQIALEKRMLTVGQTMRVLAEQADQPELQFGQAAVHLGFLTECEVTLLLGAQQEQSPSLSQMLVELGFITAKRLSEEIANTRRAVRGVESAIG
;
A
#
# COMPACT_ATOMS: atom_id res chain seq x y z
N MET A 1 6.48 6.11 4.83
CA MET A 1 7.50 5.26 5.48
C MET A 1 8.20 5.86 6.69
N ARG A 2 8.36 7.18 6.84
CA ARG A 2 9.19 7.80 7.89
C ARG A 2 8.87 7.39 9.34
N ILE A 3 7.60 7.10 9.66
CA ILE A 3 7.19 6.76 11.03
C ILE A 3 7.65 5.35 11.43
N ALA A 4 7.40 4.34 10.60
CA ALA A 4 7.83 2.97 10.88
C ALA A 4 9.36 2.88 11.07
N THR A 5 10.13 3.61 10.25
CA THR A 5 11.59 3.70 10.39
C THR A 5 12.03 4.30 11.72
N ARG A 6 11.32 5.32 12.23
CA ARG A 6 11.61 5.93 13.54
C ARG A 6 11.25 5.01 14.70
N LEU A 7 10.14 4.27 14.60
CA LEU A 7 9.78 3.26 15.58
C LEU A 7 10.85 2.16 15.67
N TYR A 8 11.39 1.73 14.52
CA TYR A 8 12.48 0.76 14.45
C TYR A 8 13.77 1.29 15.10
N HIS A 9 14.25 2.47 14.70
CA HIS A 9 15.45 3.07 15.30
C HIS A 9 15.28 3.40 16.79
N GLY A 10 14.06 3.74 17.21
CA GLY A 10 13.70 3.92 18.61
C GLY A 10 13.60 2.62 19.41
N ARG A 11 13.90 1.46 18.79
CA ARG A 11 13.80 0.11 19.37
C ARG A 11 12.42 -0.23 19.92
N GLN A 12 11.38 0.38 19.37
CA GLN A 12 9.99 0.13 19.76
C GLN A 12 9.37 -1.02 18.97
N VAL A 13 9.93 -1.29 17.80
CA VAL A 13 9.58 -2.45 16.96
C VAL A 13 10.86 -3.10 16.44
N SER A 14 10.87 -4.42 16.33
CA SER A 14 11.99 -5.19 15.79
C SER A 14 11.93 -5.32 14.26
N ALA A 15 12.99 -5.84 13.65
CA ALA A 15 13.02 -6.10 12.21
C ALA A 15 12.02 -7.20 11.82
N GLU A 16 11.87 -8.21 12.67
CA GLU A 16 10.92 -9.31 12.51
C GLU A 16 9.49 -8.80 12.56
N GLN A 17 9.16 -7.91 13.51
CA GLN A 17 7.84 -7.28 13.60
C GLN A 17 7.52 -6.39 12.40
N ILE A 18 8.54 -5.71 11.84
CA ILE A 18 8.39 -4.96 10.59
C ILE A 18 8.14 -5.92 9.42
N ALA A 19 8.90 -7.00 9.32
CA ALA A 19 8.74 -7.99 8.24
C ALA A 19 7.37 -8.67 8.30
N GLU A 20 6.90 -9.01 9.50
CA GLU A 20 5.57 -9.57 9.72
C GLU A 20 4.48 -8.57 9.32
N ALA A 21 4.57 -7.32 9.77
CA ALA A 21 3.61 -6.29 9.38
C ALA A 21 3.58 -6.03 7.86
N VAL A 22 4.74 -6.04 7.19
CA VAL A 22 4.80 -5.95 5.72
C VAL A 22 4.14 -7.15 5.05
N SER A 23 4.34 -8.35 5.60
CA SER A 23 3.70 -9.57 5.11
C SER A 23 2.18 -9.49 5.27
N SER A 24 1.67 -9.06 6.44
CA SER A 24 0.24 -8.86 6.67
C SER A 24 -0.36 -7.82 5.71
N LEU A 25 0.33 -6.69 5.46
CA LEU A 25 -0.11 -5.69 4.48
C LEU A 25 -0.30 -6.27 3.08
N SER A 26 0.58 -7.19 2.67
CA SER A 26 0.47 -7.82 1.35
C SER A 26 -0.79 -8.66 1.21
N THR A 27 -1.28 -9.25 2.30
CA THR A 27 -2.51 -10.05 2.33
C THR A 27 -3.77 -9.19 2.43
N CYS A 28 -3.70 -8.03 3.09
CA CYS A 28 -4.82 -7.08 3.20
C CYS A 28 -5.03 -6.25 1.93
N ARG A 29 -4.02 -6.14 1.06
CA ARG A 29 -4.09 -5.39 -0.19
C ARG A 29 -5.09 -6.03 -1.14
N LYS A 30 -6.23 -5.38 -1.32
CA LYS A 30 -7.21 -5.75 -2.35
C LYS A 30 -6.53 -5.79 -3.73
N PRO A 31 -6.62 -6.88 -4.50
CA PRO A 31 -6.03 -6.96 -5.83
C PRO A 31 -6.56 -5.88 -6.78
N ILE A 32 -5.72 -5.34 -7.67
CA ILE A 32 -6.13 -4.27 -8.59
C ILE A 32 -7.30 -4.69 -9.51
N GLY A 33 -7.38 -5.97 -9.90
CA GLY A 33 -8.49 -6.49 -10.70
C GLY A 33 -9.84 -6.41 -9.98
N GLN A 34 -9.85 -6.63 -8.66
CA GLN A 34 -11.05 -6.45 -7.85
C GLN A 34 -11.43 -4.96 -7.76
N ILE A 35 -10.45 -4.08 -7.58
CA ILE A 35 -10.69 -2.63 -7.57
C ILE A 35 -11.26 -2.16 -8.92
N ALA A 36 -10.75 -2.70 -10.03
CA ALA A 36 -11.22 -2.40 -11.37
C ALA A 36 -12.68 -2.81 -11.59
N LEU A 37 -13.09 -3.98 -11.06
CA LEU A 37 -14.48 -4.43 -11.05
C LEU A 37 -15.39 -3.49 -10.25
N GLU A 38 -14.99 -3.16 -9.02
CA GLU A 38 -15.75 -2.27 -8.13
C GLU A 38 -15.93 -0.87 -8.72
N LYS A 39 -14.89 -0.36 -9.40
CA LYS A 39 -14.92 0.92 -10.13
C LYS A 39 -15.55 0.84 -11.52
N ARG A 40 -16.03 -0.34 -11.95
CA ARG A 40 -16.60 -0.62 -13.28
C ARG A 40 -15.67 -0.27 -14.45
N MET A 41 -14.37 -0.27 -14.20
CA MET A 41 -13.33 -0.09 -15.23
C MET A 41 -13.09 -1.39 -16.01
N LEU A 42 -13.34 -2.53 -15.36
CA LEU A 42 -13.40 -3.83 -16.00
C LEU A 42 -14.74 -4.51 -15.69
N THR A 43 -15.22 -5.30 -16.64
CA THR A 43 -16.28 -6.27 -16.41
C THR A 43 -15.71 -7.59 -15.87
N VAL A 44 -16.60 -8.46 -15.36
CA VAL A 44 -16.20 -9.82 -14.92
C VAL A 44 -15.58 -10.59 -16.09
N GLY A 45 -16.19 -10.54 -17.28
CA GLY A 45 -15.65 -11.21 -18.46
C GLY A 45 -14.27 -10.71 -18.88
N GLN A 46 -14.04 -9.40 -18.86
CA GLN A 46 -12.71 -8.84 -19.14
C GLN A 46 -11.70 -9.25 -18.07
N THR A 47 -12.08 -9.22 -16.79
CA THR A 47 -11.21 -9.64 -15.68
C THR A 47 -10.78 -11.10 -15.83
N MET A 48 -11.70 -12.00 -16.17
CA MET A 48 -11.38 -13.40 -16.42
C MET A 48 -10.42 -13.58 -17.60
N ARG A 49 -10.56 -12.79 -18.66
CA ARG A 49 -9.63 -12.80 -19.79
C ARG A 49 -8.23 -12.31 -19.41
N VAL A 50 -8.13 -11.27 -18.58
CA VAL A 50 -6.84 -10.80 -18.05
C VAL A 50 -6.18 -11.89 -17.20
N LEU A 51 -6.94 -12.57 -16.34
CA LEU A 51 -6.40 -13.67 -15.53
C LEU A 51 -5.95 -14.87 -16.37
N ALA A 52 -6.68 -15.18 -17.45
CA ALA A 52 -6.26 -16.21 -18.40
C ALA A 52 -4.93 -15.84 -19.07
N GLU A 53 -4.79 -14.59 -19.51
CA GLU A 53 -3.54 -14.09 -20.10
C GLU A 53 -2.35 -14.19 -19.12
N GLN A 54 -2.56 -13.87 -17.84
CA GLN A 54 -1.53 -14.05 -16.81
C GLN A 54 -1.21 -15.52 -16.52
N ALA A 55 -2.18 -16.43 -16.69
CA ALA A 55 -1.94 -17.86 -16.50
C ALA A 55 -1.07 -18.41 -17.63
N ASP A 56 -1.26 -17.92 -18.86
CA ASP A 56 -0.45 -18.25 -20.03
C ASP A 56 0.93 -17.57 -19.97
N GLN A 57 1.02 -16.38 -19.37
CA GLN A 57 2.25 -15.59 -19.20
C GLN A 57 2.45 -15.18 -17.72
N PRO A 58 2.98 -16.06 -16.86
CA PRO A 58 3.07 -15.84 -15.41
C PRO A 58 3.91 -14.62 -14.99
N GLU A 59 4.85 -14.21 -15.82
CA GLU A 59 5.67 -13.00 -15.63
C GLU A 59 4.88 -11.70 -15.87
N LEU A 60 3.76 -11.77 -16.59
CA LEU A 60 2.96 -10.61 -16.96
C LEU A 60 2.10 -10.18 -15.78
N GLN A 61 2.25 -8.92 -15.35
CA GLN A 61 1.44 -8.37 -14.27
C GLN A 61 0.01 -8.10 -14.75
N PHE A 62 -0.98 -8.20 -13.86
CA PHE A 62 -2.40 -8.04 -14.20
C PHE A 62 -2.66 -6.73 -14.96
N GLY A 63 -2.08 -5.62 -14.51
CA GLY A 63 -2.23 -4.33 -15.18
C GLY A 63 -1.65 -4.30 -16.59
N GLN A 64 -0.48 -4.93 -16.79
CA GLN A 64 0.16 -5.04 -18.10
C GLN A 64 -0.67 -5.93 -19.04
N ALA A 65 -1.18 -7.06 -18.55
CA ALA A 65 -2.08 -7.94 -19.30
C ALA A 65 -3.37 -7.21 -19.72
N ALA A 66 -3.97 -6.43 -18.81
CA ALA A 66 -5.15 -5.63 -19.11
C ALA A 66 -4.90 -4.54 -20.17
N VAL A 67 -3.70 -3.94 -20.17
CA VAL A 67 -3.27 -2.99 -21.20
C VAL A 67 -3.04 -3.69 -22.53
N HIS A 68 -2.34 -4.82 -22.52
CA HIS A 68 -2.08 -5.62 -23.71
C HIS A 68 -3.36 -6.07 -24.42
N LEU A 69 -4.37 -6.47 -23.64
CA LEU A 69 -5.70 -6.86 -24.15
C LEU A 69 -6.60 -5.67 -24.55
N GLY A 70 -6.13 -4.43 -24.37
CA GLY A 70 -6.86 -3.21 -24.71
C GLY A 70 -8.05 -2.92 -23.79
N PHE A 71 -8.09 -3.49 -22.58
CA PHE A 71 -9.17 -3.26 -21.61
C PHE A 71 -8.89 -2.09 -20.66
N LEU A 72 -7.63 -1.77 -20.45
CA LEU A 72 -7.19 -0.62 -19.67
C LEU A 72 -6.09 0.13 -20.43
N THR A 73 -5.94 1.41 -20.12
CA THR A 73 -4.76 2.22 -20.46
C THR A 73 -3.74 2.21 -19.32
N GLU A 74 -2.49 2.59 -19.60
CA GLU A 74 -1.46 2.74 -18.56
C GLU A 74 -1.88 3.76 -17.49
N CYS A 75 -2.56 4.84 -17.90
CA CYS A 75 -3.12 5.84 -17.00
C CYS A 75 -4.15 5.22 -16.04
N GLU A 76 -5.04 4.39 -16.55
CA GLU A 76 -6.06 3.70 -15.75
C GLU A 76 -5.45 2.68 -14.80
N VAL A 77 -4.41 1.95 -15.21
CA VAL A 77 -3.64 1.09 -14.31
C VAL A 77 -3.00 1.90 -13.18
N THR A 78 -2.43 3.06 -13.50
CA THR A 78 -1.84 3.96 -12.51
C THR A 78 -2.90 4.46 -11.50
N LEU A 79 -4.09 4.82 -11.98
CA LEU A 79 -5.22 5.20 -11.12
C LEU A 79 -5.66 4.06 -10.19
N LEU A 80 -5.70 2.82 -10.69
CA LEU A 80 -6.03 1.65 -9.89
C LEU A 80 -4.98 1.35 -8.82
N LEU A 81 -3.69 1.49 -9.15
CA LEU A 81 -2.60 1.34 -8.19
C LEU A 81 -2.65 2.41 -7.10
N GLY A 82 -2.97 3.66 -7.45
CA GLY A 82 -3.23 4.73 -6.49
C GLY A 82 -4.39 4.38 -5.54
N ALA A 83 -5.51 3.95 -6.09
CA ALA A 83 -6.68 3.54 -5.31
C ALA A 83 -6.39 2.33 -4.40
N GLN A 84 -5.56 1.38 -4.84
CA GLN A 84 -5.11 0.26 -4.02
C GLN A 84 -4.28 0.72 -2.82
N GLN A 85 -3.38 1.68 -3.06
CA GLN A 85 -2.52 2.23 -2.03
C GLN A 85 -3.31 3.02 -0.98
N GLU A 86 -4.33 3.78 -1.39
CA GLU A 86 -5.21 4.54 -0.48
C GLU A 86 -6.07 3.64 0.42
N GLN A 87 -6.51 2.50 -0.08
CA GLN A 87 -7.33 1.54 0.69
C GLN A 87 -6.49 0.65 1.61
N SER A 88 -5.17 0.64 1.45
CA SER A 88 -4.29 -0.20 2.25
C SER A 88 -3.97 0.49 3.58
N PRO A 89 -4.04 -0.21 4.73
CA PRO A 89 -3.51 0.34 5.97
C PRO A 89 -2.03 0.69 5.79
N SER A 90 -1.60 1.78 6.43
CA SER A 90 -0.18 2.10 6.48
C SER A 90 0.57 1.07 7.32
N LEU A 91 1.87 0.88 7.07
CA LEU A 91 2.71 0.00 7.90
C LEU A 91 2.62 0.34 9.40
N SER A 92 2.59 1.62 9.74
CA SER A 92 2.40 2.07 11.13
C SER A 92 1.05 1.67 11.73
N GLN A 93 -0.03 1.67 10.94
CA GLN A 93 -1.35 1.21 11.39
C GLN A 93 -1.36 -0.30 11.55
N MET A 94 -0.74 -1.03 10.62
CA MET A 94 -0.60 -2.48 10.71
C MET A 94 0.15 -2.92 11.98
N LEU A 95 1.21 -2.19 12.36
CA LEU A 95 1.92 -2.43 13.63
C LEU A 95 1.01 -2.26 14.87
N VAL A 96 0.00 -1.39 14.81
CA VAL A 96 -1.00 -1.24 15.88
C VAL A 96 -1.99 -2.39 15.85
N GLU A 97 -2.50 -2.73 14.67
CA GLU A 97 -3.47 -3.81 14.47
C GLU A 97 -2.92 -5.18 14.88
N LEU A 98 -1.63 -5.43 14.65
CA LEU A 98 -0.91 -6.63 15.12
C LEU A 98 -0.52 -6.57 16.60
N GLY A 99 -0.79 -5.45 17.29
CA GLY A 99 -0.49 -5.27 18.71
C GLY A 99 0.98 -5.02 19.05
N PHE A 100 1.85 -4.79 18.06
CA PHE A 100 3.27 -4.51 18.29
C PHE A 100 3.53 -3.13 18.87
N ILE A 101 2.63 -2.17 18.62
CA ILE A 101 2.62 -0.86 19.27
C ILE A 101 1.19 -0.49 19.66
N THR A 102 1.04 0.43 20.61
CA THR A 102 -0.28 0.99 20.95
C THR A 102 -0.65 2.16 20.04
N ALA A 103 -1.95 2.38 19.84
CA ALA A 103 -2.46 3.55 19.11
C ALA A 103 -1.98 4.88 19.75
N LYS A 104 -1.90 4.93 21.09
CA LYS A 104 -1.33 6.06 21.83
C LYS A 104 0.13 6.30 21.45
N ARG A 105 0.93 5.24 21.34
CA ARG A 105 2.35 5.39 20.98
C ARG A 105 2.52 5.88 19.55
N LEU A 106 1.70 5.38 18.64
CA LEU A 106 1.70 5.85 17.25
C LEU A 106 1.35 7.35 17.17
N SER A 107 0.35 7.81 17.94
CA SER A 107 -0.05 9.22 17.93
C SER A 107 1.04 10.15 18.49
N GLU A 108 1.75 9.72 19.55
CA GLU A 108 2.93 10.41 20.07
C GLU A 108 4.01 10.58 18.99
N GLU A 109 4.34 9.53 18.25
CA GLU A 109 5.40 9.57 17.23
C GLU A 109 5.00 10.44 16.01
N ILE A 110 3.72 10.43 15.63
CA ILE A 110 3.17 11.33 14.60
C ILE A 110 3.34 12.79 15.05
N ALA A 111 2.97 13.10 16.29
CA ALA A 111 3.08 14.45 16.85
C ALA A 111 4.54 14.93 16.93
N ASN A 112 5.46 14.04 17.32
CA ASN A 112 6.90 14.33 17.35
C ASN A 112 7.46 14.63 15.96
N THR A 113 7.05 13.85 14.96
CA THR A 113 7.51 14.04 13.57
C THR A 113 7.02 15.38 13.00
N ARG A 114 5.77 15.77 13.27
CA ARG A 114 5.22 17.07 12.81
C ARG A 114 5.93 18.26 13.44
N ARG A 115 6.30 18.18 14.72
CA ARG A 115 7.06 19.23 15.42
C ARG A 115 8.47 19.40 14.85
N ALA A 116 9.15 18.30 14.53
CA ALA A 116 10.47 18.34 13.93
C ALA A 116 10.48 19.00 12.54
N VAL A 117 9.44 18.79 11.73
CA VAL A 117 9.34 19.42 10.40
C VAL A 117 9.08 20.94 10.51
N ARG A 118 8.17 21.38 11.38
CA ARG A 118 7.91 22.81 11.61
C ARG A 118 9.11 23.58 12.19
N GLY A 119 9.92 22.93 13.03
CA GLY A 119 11.13 23.54 13.61
C GLY A 119 12.23 23.81 12.58
N VAL A 120 12.26 23.03 11.49
CA VAL A 120 13.23 23.21 10.39
C VAL A 120 12.81 24.38 9.51
N GLU A 121 11.53 24.52 9.18
CA GLU A 121 11.02 25.63 8.34
C GLU A 121 11.20 27.01 8.99
N SER A 122 11.18 27.09 10.32
CA SER A 122 11.39 28.34 11.06
C SER A 122 12.87 28.74 11.23
N ALA A 123 13.82 27.86 10.88
CA ALA A 123 15.26 28.11 11.01
C ALA A 123 15.93 28.54 9.69
N ILE A 124 15.16 28.56 8.59
CA ILE A 124 15.62 28.97 7.24
C ILE A 124 14.99 30.30 6.79
N GLY A 125 14.25 30.96 7.69
CA GLY A 125 13.59 32.25 7.46
C GLY A 125 14.30 33.40 8.15
#